data_AF-A0AA37UWB1-F1
#
_entry.id   AF-A0AA37UWB1-F1
#
_cell.length_a   1.000
_cell.length_b   1.000
_cell.length_c   1.000
_cell.angle_alpha   90.00
_cell.angle_beta   90.00
_cell.angle_gamma   90.00
#
_symmetry.space_group_name_H-M   'P 1'
#
loop_
_entity.id
_entity.type
_entity.pdbx_description
1 polymer ?
#
loop_
_entity_poly.entity_id
_entity_poly.type
_entity_poly.pdbx_seq_one_letter_code
_entity_poly.pdbx_strand_id
1 'polypeptide(L)'
;MTIGSGPKQATTPWTAFTKMSDIPEWISKAYIETYRGPHDKEPGTLETGIIDLTIPAAIVSPALLSAHYRLGQHRAHGENCVAVYPPEDPAGFGPALQVVTDHGGMLMDSITVLLHRLGVSYTALMTPVFDVQRNPSGDLLSIEPKAPGTPQYVGEAWIHIQFVPSVDTKALAEVETVLPKVLSDVQQVAADAAAIIAALSNLAADVETNLGGHFSAPDREDVAALLRWLGNGNFLLLGYQRCQVHDGLVSGDGSSDLGVMRSRTGSRPRLTDDDKLLVLAQATVGSYLRYGAYPYAIGVREYVDGGVIEHRFVGLFTVSAMNADVLEIPSISRRVREA
;
A
#
# COMPACT_ATOMS: atom_id res chain seq x y z
N MET A 1 23.26 10.06 -38.06
CA MET A 1 21.87 9.58 -38.26
C MET A 1 21.00 10.26 -37.23
N THR A 2 20.29 11.30 -37.66
CA THR A 2 19.39 12.11 -36.84
C THR A 2 18.02 11.42 -36.86
N ILE A 3 17.64 10.77 -35.76
CA ILE A 3 16.31 10.15 -35.64
C ILE A 3 15.34 11.27 -35.27
N GLY A 4 14.52 11.66 -36.24
CA GLY A 4 13.51 12.69 -36.08
C GLY A 4 12.47 12.26 -35.04
N SER A 5 12.27 13.10 -34.03
CA SER A 5 11.11 13.03 -33.15
C SER A 5 9.86 13.27 -34.00
N GLY A 6 9.00 12.26 -34.10
CA GLY A 6 7.69 12.40 -34.72
C GLY A 6 6.86 13.50 -34.03
N PRO A 7 5.83 14.03 -34.70
CA PRO A 7 5.03 15.13 -34.17
C PRO A 7 4.41 14.71 -32.83
N LYS A 8 4.83 15.37 -31.74
CA LYS A 8 4.14 15.28 -30.45
C LYS A 8 2.69 15.69 -30.69
N GLN A 9 1.76 14.78 -30.42
CA GLN A 9 0.33 15.05 -30.43
C GLN A 9 0.08 16.31 -29.60
N ALA A 10 -0.59 17.30 -30.18
CA ALA A 10 -0.78 18.60 -29.55
C ALA A 10 -1.44 18.42 -28.19
N THR A 11 -0.71 18.76 -27.13
CA THR A 11 -1.16 18.71 -25.73
C THR A 11 -2.32 19.68 -25.58
N THR A 12 -3.54 19.15 -25.59
CA THR A 12 -4.73 19.96 -25.34
C THR A 12 -4.81 20.24 -23.84
N PRO A 13 -4.74 21.50 -23.39
CA PRO A 13 -4.88 21.83 -21.98
C PRO A 13 -6.28 21.41 -21.50
N TRP A 14 -6.32 20.55 -20.48
CA TRP A 14 -7.54 19.92 -19.93
C TRP A 14 -8.53 20.90 -19.26
N THR A 15 -8.17 22.18 -19.08
CA THR A 15 -8.84 23.13 -18.17
C THR A 15 -10.28 23.56 -18.55
N ALA A 16 -10.92 23.01 -19.60
CA ALA A 16 -12.16 23.56 -20.15
C ALA A 16 -13.32 22.57 -20.34
N PHE A 17 -13.31 21.39 -19.72
CA PHE A 17 -14.39 20.41 -19.94
C PHE A 17 -15.65 20.75 -19.15
N THR A 18 -16.55 21.49 -19.80
CA THR A 18 -17.90 21.80 -19.27
C THR A 18 -18.98 20.94 -19.94
N LYS A 19 -18.67 20.25 -21.05
CA LYS A 19 -19.57 19.34 -21.76
C LYS A 19 -18.90 18.00 -22.06
N MET A 20 -19.74 16.97 -22.26
CA MET A 20 -19.31 15.61 -22.63
C MET A 20 -18.49 15.56 -23.93
N SER A 21 -18.75 16.48 -24.86
CA SER A 21 -18.02 16.64 -26.13
C SER A 21 -16.57 17.10 -25.96
N ASP A 22 -16.24 17.67 -24.80
CA ASP A 22 -14.93 18.27 -24.59
C ASP A 22 -13.94 17.22 -24.06
N ILE A 23 -14.44 16.10 -23.53
CA ILE A 23 -13.65 15.01 -22.93
C ILE A 23 -13.08 14.13 -24.05
N PRO A 24 -11.75 14.02 -24.20
CA PRO A 24 -11.16 13.09 -25.16
C PRO A 24 -11.64 11.65 -24.96
N GLU A 25 -12.07 11.00 -26.04
CA GLU A 25 -12.64 9.64 -26.02
C GLU A 25 -11.73 8.61 -25.33
N TRP A 26 -10.42 8.76 -25.47
CA TRP A 26 -9.43 7.86 -24.87
C TRP A 26 -9.45 7.88 -23.33
N ILE A 27 -9.89 8.98 -22.70
CA ILE A 27 -10.00 9.07 -21.24
C ILE A 27 -11.17 8.23 -20.76
N SER A 28 -12.34 8.43 -21.36
CA SER A 28 -13.53 7.65 -21.02
C SER A 28 -13.25 6.16 -21.22
N LYS A 29 -12.55 5.82 -22.30
CA LYS A 29 -12.07 4.47 -22.56
C LYS A 29 -11.15 3.94 -21.45
N ALA A 30 -10.22 4.74 -20.93
CA ALA A 30 -9.34 4.32 -19.83
C ALA A 30 -10.10 3.98 -18.53
N TYR A 31 -11.17 4.72 -18.20
CA TYR A 31 -12.04 4.37 -17.07
C TYR A 31 -12.80 3.07 -17.33
N ILE A 32 -13.39 2.94 -18.52
CA ILE A 32 -14.16 1.75 -18.93
C ILE A 32 -13.28 0.49 -18.92
N GLU A 33 -12.06 0.56 -19.45
CA GLU A 33 -11.11 -0.57 -19.51
C GLU A 33 -10.65 -1.07 -18.14
N THR A 34 -10.69 -0.19 -17.14
CA THR A 34 -10.30 -0.52 -15.75
C THR A 34 -11.49 -0.81 -14.84
N TYR A 35 -12.69 -0.86 -15.40
CA TYR A 35 -13.90 -1.21 -14.67
C TYR A 35 -13.80 -2.61 -14.04
N ARG A 36 -14.25 -2.69 -12.79
CA ARG A 36 -14.47 -3.90 -12.00
C ARG A 36 -15.84 -3.78 -11.33
N GLY A 37 -16.67 -4.80 -11.49
CA GLY A 37 -17.98 -4.88 -10.84
C GLY A 37 -17.90 -5.28 -9.37
N PRO A 38 -19.05 -5.43 -8.67
CA PRO A 38 -19.11 -5.81 -7.25
C PRO A 38 -18.59 -7.24 -6.98
N HIS A 39 -18.41 -8.06 -8.03
CA HIS A 39 -18.15 -9.50 -7.95
C HIS A 39 -17.06 -10.01 -8.90
N ASP A 40 -16.18 -9.15 -9.44
CA ASP A 40 -14.94 -9.67 -10.03
C ASP A 40 -14.10 -10.28 -8.89
N LYS A 41 -14.24 -11.60 -8.72
CA LYS A 41 -13.60 -12.39 -7.67
C LYS A 41 -12.08 -12.37 -7.82
N GLU A 42 -11.44 -12.61 -6.68
CA GLU A 42 -10.03 -12.90 -6.39
C GLU A 42 -9.02 -12.91 -7.56
N PRO A 43 -7.81 -12.33 -7.37
CA PRO A 43 -6.74 -12.41 -8.36
C PRO A 43 -6.33 -13.87 -8.58
N GLY A 44 -6.82 -14.48 -9.67
CA GLY A 44 -6.52 -15.88 -10.01
C GLY A 44 -7.54 -16.58 -10.92
N THR A 45 -8.77 -16.07 -11.07
CA THR A 45 -9.75 -16.63 -12.01
C THR A 45 -9.84 -15.77 -13.27
N LEU A 46 -9.12 -16.17 -14.32
CA LEU A 46 -9.35 -15.70 -15.69
C LEU A 46 -10.64 -16.35 -16.24
N GLU A 47 -11.80 -15.99 -15.69
CA GLU A 47 -13.05 -16.19 -16.41
C GLU A 47 -13.22 -15.01 -17.36
N THR A 48 -13.00 -15.25 -18.65
CA THR A 48 -13.35 -14.34 -19.75
C THR A 48 -14.86 -14.24 -19.88
N GLY A 49 -15.53 -13.65 -18.89
CA GLY A 49 -16.86 -13.10 -19.06
C GLY A 49 -16.77 -11.90 -19.99
N ILE A 50 -17.63 -11.84 -21.01
CA ILE A 50 -17.79 -10.62 -21.81
C ILE A 50 -18.28 -9.55 -20.85
N ILE A 51 -17.39 -8.63 -20.45
CA ILE A 51 -17.76 -7.46 -19.65
C ILE A 51 -18.72 -6.67 -20.53
N ASP A 52 -19.98 -6.57 -20.11
CA ASP A 52 -20.94 -5.69 -20.75
C ASP A 52 -20.47 -4.24 -20.55
N LEU A 53 -19.88 -3.67 -21.60
CA LEU A 53 -19.32 -2.31 -21.59
C LEU A 53 -20.40 -1.23 -21.50
N THR A 54 -21.68 -1.58 -21.62
CA THR A 54 -22.79 -0.61 -21.50
C THR A 54 -22.93 -0.07 -20.08
N ILE A 55 -22.66 -0.89 -19.07
CA ILE A 55 -22.71 -0.52 -17.65
C ILE A 55 -21.61 0.51 -17.30
N PRO A 56 -20.31 0.25 -17.54
CA PRO A 56 -19.27 1.25 -17.27
C PRO A 56 -19.43 2.51 -18.12
N ALA A 57 -19.86 2.39 -19.38
CA ALA A 57 -20.12 3.57 -20.22
C ALA A 57 -21.25 4.47 -19.68
N ALA A 58 -22.25 3.90 -19.01
CA ALA A 58 -23.30 4.66 -18.34
C ALA A 58 -22.82 5.36 -17.06
N ILE A 59 -21.84 4.78 -16.37
CA ILE A 59 -21.24 5.36 -15.15
C ILE A 59 -20.31 6.54 -15.49
N VAL A 60 -19.50 6.42 -16.54
CA VAL A 60 -18.55 7.45 -16.96
C VAL A 60 -19.29 8.66 -17.55
N SER A 61 -19.70 9.57 -16.66
CA SER A 61 -20.40 10.80 -16.99
C SER A 61 -19.46 12.02 -17.02
N PRO A 62 -19.84 13.11 -17.69
CA PRO A 62 -19.08 14.37 -17.62
C PRO A 62 -18.93 14.89 -16.20
N ALA A 63 -19.99 14.78 -15.38
CA ALA A 63 -19.98 15.25 -14.01
C ALA A 63 -18.91 14.53 -13.16
N LEU A 64 -18.84 13.20 -13.30
CA LEU A 64 -17.80 12.37 -12.66
C LEU A 64 -16.40 12.81 -13.09
N LEU A 65 -16.16 12.90 -14.39
CA LEU A 65 -14.82 13.20 -14.93
C LEU A 65 -14.38 14.64 -14.60
N SER A 66 -15.29 15.61 -14.65
CA SER A 66 -15.01 17.00 -14.23
C SER A 66 -14.73 17.09 -12.73
N ALA A 67 -15.43 16.31 -11.89
CA ALA A 67 -15.17 16.24 -10.45
C ALA A 67 -13.79 15.64 -10.16
N HIS A 68 -13.43 14.54 -10.85
CA HIS A 68 -12.14 13.87 -10.67
C HIS A 68 -10.99 14.77 -11.10
N TYR A 69 -11.17 15.49 -12.21
CA TYR A 69 -10.22 16.49 -12.65
C TYR A 69 -10.01 17.58 -11.61
N ARG A 70 -11.09 18.14 -11.06
CA ARG A 70 -11.01 19.18 -10.04
C ARG A 70 -10.24 18.68 -8.81
N LEU A 71 -10.46 17.42 -8.43
CA LEU A 71 -9.72 16.77 -7.34
C LEU A 71 -8.22 16.65 -7.66
N GLY A 72 -7.87 16.26 -8.88
CA GLY A 72 -6.47 16.09 -9.32
C GLY A 72 -5.80 17.35 -9.87
N GLN A 73 -6.48 18.51 -9.91
CA GLN A 73 -5.97 19.71 -10.56
C GLN A 73 -4.71 20.25 -9.87
N HIS A 74 -4.68 20.18 -8.54
CA HIS A 74 -3.56 20.55 -7.71
C HIS A 74 -3.25 19.40 -6.76
N ARG A 75 -2.02 18.87 -6.85
CA ARG A 75 -1.52 17.80 -6.01
C ARG A 75 -0.02 17.96 -5.86
N ALA A 76 0.43 18.29 -4.66
CA ALA A 76 1.86 18.37 -4.38
C ALA A 76 2.50 16.97 -4.49
N HIS A 77 3.81 16.92 -4.73
CA HIS A 77 4.52 15.64 -4.79
C HIS A 77 4.34 14.87 -3.49
N GLY A 78 3.82 13.64 -3.60
CA GLY A 78 3.56 12.76 -2.47
C GLY A 78 2.20 12.95 -1.78
N GLU A 79 1.42 13.96 -2.17
CA GLU A 79 0.09 14.19 -1.60
C GLU A 79 -0.93 13.15 -2.09
N ASN A 80 -1.94 12.83 -1.29
CA ASN A 80 -3.05 11.95 -1.69
C ASN A 80 -4.34 12.76 -1.70
N CYS A 81 -4.94 12.95 -2.87
CA CYS A 81 -6.20 13.69 -2.99
C CYS A 81 -7.36 12.71 -2.87
N VAL A 82 -8.28 12.97 -1.95
CA VAL A 82 -9.47 12.14 -1.70
C VAL A 82 -10.69 13.04 -1.67
N ALA A 83 -11.78 12.63 -2.34
CA ALA A 83 -13.08 13.28 -2.21
C ALA A 83 -14.19 12.24 -2.15
N VAL A 84 -15.13 12.44 -1.22
CA VAL A 84 -16.35 11.64 -1.09
C VAL A 84 -17.54 12.49 -1.53
N TYR A 85 -18.38 11.90 -2.38
CA TYR A 85 -19.60 12.51 -2.91
C TYR A 85 -20.80 11.80 -2.29
N PRO A 86 -21.71 12.49 -1.60
CA PRO A 86 -22.87 11.89 -0.95
C PRO A 86 -23.94 11.46 -1.97
N PRO A 87 -24.95 10.66 -1.58
CA PRO A 87 -26.06 10.29 -2.47
C PRO A 87 -26.79 11.49 -3.08
N GLU A 88 -26.85 12.61 -2.37
CA GLU A 88 -27.50 13.85 -2.78
C GLU A 88 -26.56 14.81 -3.55
N ASP A 89 -25.43 14.32 -4.05
CA ASP A 89 -24.47 15.13 -4.80
C ASP A 89 -25.17 15.94 -5.93
N PRO A 90 -25.02 17.27 -5.99
CA PRO A 90 -25.71 18.11 -6.97
C PRO A 90 -25.36 17.78 -8.43
N ALA A 91 -24.21 17.17 -8.66
CA ALA A 91 -23.75 16.75 -9.99
C ALA A 91 -24.33 15.38 -10.39
N GLY A 92 -25.02 14.67 -9.49
CA GLY A 92 -25.87 13.52 -9.78
C GLY A 92 -25.13 12.20 -10.01
N PHE A 93 -23.86 12.11 -9.65
CA PHE A 93 -23.08 10.87 -9.77
C PHE A 93 -22.76 10.22 -8.41
N GLY A 94 -23.08 10.89 -7.30
CA GLY A 94 -22.97 10.31 -5.97
C GLY A 94 -24.01 9.19 -5.71
N PRO A 95 -23.79 8.33 -4.71
CA PRO A 95 -22.68 8.34 -3.78
C PRO A 95 -21.41 7.72 -4.38
N ALA A 96 -20.26 8.39 -4.23
CA ALA A 96 -19.00 7.95 -4.82
C ALA A 96 -17.78 8.38 -4.01
N LEU A 97 -16.64 7.73 -4.29
CA LEU A 97 -15.31 8.10 -3.81
C LEU A 97 -14.42 8.32 -5.03
N GLN A 98 -13.67 9.42 -5.03
CA GLN A 98 -12.58 9.65 -5.98
C GLN A 98 -11.26 9.82 -5.24
N VAL A 99 -10.20 9.24 -5.81
CA VAL A 99 -8.83 9.35 -5.31
C VAL A 99 -7.89 9.69 -6.47
N VAL A 100 -6.92 10.57 -6.20
CA VAL A 100 -5.78 10.83 -7.07
C VAL A 100 -4.51 10.67 -6.25
N THR A 101 -3.69 9.69 -6.61
CA THR A 101 -2.50 9.26 -5.84
C THR A 101 -1.47 8.65 -6.78
N ASP A 102 -0.23 8.53 -6.32
CA ASP A 102 0.75 7.70 -7.01
C ASP A 102 0.27 6.25 -7.05
N HIS A 103 0.39 5.62 -8.22
CA HIS A 103 0.10 4.20 -8.36
C HIS A 103 1.20 3.38 -7.69
N GLY A 104 0.85 2.21 -7.17
CA GLY A 104 1.79 1.39 -6.44
C GLY A 104 1.21 0.03 -6.07
N GLY A 105 2.08 -0.86 -5.61
CA GLY A 105 1.67 -2.13 -5.03
C GLY A 105 0.77 -1.91 -3.81
N MET A 106 -0.15 -2.85 -3.56
CA MET A 106 -1.07 -2.84 -2.41
C MET A 106 -2.12 -1.71 -2.39
N LEU A 107 -2.04 -0.72 -3.27
CA LEU A 107 -2.95 0.44 -3.26
C LEU A 107 -4.42 0.02 -3.29
N MET A 108 -4.81 -0.73 -4.32
CA MET A 108 -6.20 -1.15 -4.48
C MET A 108 -6.64 -2.13 -3.40
N ASP A 109 -5.78 -3.10 -3.07
CA ASP A 109 -6.03 -4.04 -1.99
C ASP A 109 -6.28 -3.33 -0.65
N SER A 110 -5.56 -2.24 -0.38
CA SER A 110 -5.70 -1.49 0.88
C SER A 110 -6.98 -0.65 0.91
N ILE A 111 -7.38 -0.08 -0.24
CA ILE A 111 -8.66 0.64 -0.37
C ILE A 111 -9.82 -0.33 -0.16
N THR A 112 -9.82 -1.49 -0.83
CA THR A 112 -10.91 -2.47 -0.72
C THR A 112 -11.00 -3.06 0.68
N VAL A 113 -9.87 -3.33 1.34
CA VAL A 113 -9.82 -3.74 2.74
C VAL A 113 -10.43 -2.69 3.68
N LEU A 114 -10.11 -1.40 3.49
CA LEU A 114 -10.70 -0.32 4.27
C LEU A 114 -12.22 -0.29 4.11
N LEU A 115 -12.70 -0.27 2.86
CA LEU A 115 -14.14 -0.24 2.56
C LEU A 115 -14.86 -1.44 3.18
N HIS A 116 -14.30 -2.64 3.02
CA HIS A 116 -14.86 -3.86 3.60
C HIS A 116 -14.95 -3.80 5.13
N ARG A 117 -13.90 -3.32 5.82
CA ARG A 117 -13.90 -3.21 7.29
C ARG A 117 -14.91 -2.19 7.82
N LEU A 118 -15.16 -1.13 7.05
CA LEU A 118 -16.18 -0.14 7.39
C LEU A 118 -17.58 -0.55 6.93
N GLY A 119 -17.75 -1.75 6.35
CA GLY A 119 -19.03 -2.24 5.86
C GLY A 119 -19.56 -1.47 4.65
N VAL A 120 -18.69 -0.77 3.92
CA VAL A 120 -19.05 0.07 2.78
C VAL A 120 -19.08 -0.77 1.51
N SER A 121 -20.28 -0.94 0.95
CA SER A 121 -20.51 -1.68 -0.30
C SER A 121 -20.42 -0.76 -1.51
N TYR A 122 -19.79 -1.25 -2.59
CA TYR A 122 -19.66 -0.54 -3.86
C TYR A 122 -20.25 -1.33 -5.03
N THR A 123 -20.67 -0.62 -6.07
CA THR A 123 -21.25 -1.19 -7.30
C THR A 123 -20.26 -1.20 -8.46
N ALA A 124 -19.29 -0.29 -8.46
CA ALA A 124 -18.29 -0.19 -9.50
C ALA A 124 -16.98 0.35 -8.93
N LEU A 125 -15.87 -0.09 -9.53
CA LEU A 125 -14.54 0.41 -9.26
C LEU A 125 -13.83 0.60 -10.60
N MET A 126 -13.20 1.76 -10.78
CA MET A 126 -12.44 2.12 -11.97
C MET A 126 -11.12 2.71 -11.52
N THR A 127 -10.01 2.28 -12.12
CA THR A 127 -8.66 2.65 -11.70
C THR A 127 -7.75 2.93 -12.90
N PRO A 128 -8.11 3.89 -13.77
CA PRO A 128 -7.18 4.34 -14.79
C PRO A 128 -5.88 4.84 -14.16
N VAL A 129 -4.78 4.50 -14.81
CA VAL A 129 -3.44 4.98 -14.43
C VAL A 129 -2.89 5.75 -15.62
N PHE A 130 -2.51 7.00 -15.36
CA PHE A 130 -2.02 7.92 -16.38
C PHE A 130 -0.56 8.29 -16.17
N ASP A 131 0.11 8.69 -17.25
CA ASP A 131 1.34 9.47 -17.16
C ASP A 131 0.96 10.94 -16.99
N VAL A 132 1.43 11.59 -15.94
CA VAL A 132 0.95 12.91 -15.52
C VAL A 132 2.14 13.83 -15.30
N GLN A 133 2.12 14.98 -15.96
CA GLN A 133 3.11 16.03 -15.75
C GLN A 133 2.51 17.12 -14.86
N ARG A 134 3.21 17.45 -13.78
CA ARG A 134 2.86 18.53 -12.84
C ARG A 134 4.00 19.53 -12.75
N ASN A 135 3.68 20.79 -12.48
CA ASN A 135 4.71 21.78 -12.16
C ASN A 135 5.23 21.56 -10.72
N PRO A 136 6.31 22.25 -10.29
CA PRO A 136 6.83 22.13 -8.93
C PRO A 136 5.85 22.54 -7.81
N SER A 137 4.84 23.35 -8.13
CA SER A 137 3.77 23.72 -7.20
C SER A 137 2.71 22.63 -7.05
N GLY A 138 2.72 21.59 -7.88
CA GLY A 138 1.72 20.51 -7.89
C GLY A 138 0.58 20.70 -8.90
N ASP A 139 0.58 21.79 -9.67
CA ASP A 139 -0.47 22.03 -10.67
C ASP A 139 -0.30 21.11 -11.86
N LEU A 140 -1.41 20.51 -12.27
CA LEU A 140 -1.50 19.62 -13.42
C LEU A 140 -1.21 20.37 -14.74
N LEU A 141 -0.22 19.90 -15.49
CA LEU A 141 0.18 20.42 -16.80
C LEU A 141 -0.37 19.56 -17.95
N SER A 142 -0.23 18.24 -17.87
CA SER A 142 -0.76 17.30 -18.87
C SER A 142 -1.05 15.93 -18.28
N ILE A 143 -1.98 15.21 -18.93
CA ILE A 143 -2.32 13.80 -18.69
C ILE A 143 -2.17 13.07 -20.03
N GLU A 144 -1.44 11.97 -20.02
CA GLU A 144 -1.18 11.14 -21.20
C GLU A 144 -1.49 9.66 -20.88
N PRO A 145 -1.89 8.85 -21.89
CA PRO A 145 -1.92 7.40 -21.73
C PRO A 145 -0.54 6.88 -21.36
N LYS A 146 -0.47 5.81 -20.56
CA LYS A 146 0.81 5.14 -20.31
C LYS A 146 1.40 4.62 -21.62
N ALA A 147 2.70 4.91 -21.82
CA ALA A 147 3.43 4.35 -22.94
C ALA A 147 3.42 2.81 -22.89
N PRO A 148 3.35 2.12 -24.05
CA PRO A 148 3.50 0.67 -24.10
C PRO A 148 4.81 0.22 -23.44
N GLY A 149 4.73 -0.77 -22.54
CA GLY A 149 5.90 -1.30 -21.83
C GLY A 149 6.28 -0.57 -20.54
N THR A 150 5.58 0.50 -20.15
CA THR A 150 5.76 1.13 -18.83
C THR A 150 5.42 0.12 -17.72
N PRO A 151 6.20 0.04 -16.62
CA PRO A 151 5.91 -0.87 -15.52
C PRO A 151 4.48 -0.70 -14.98
N GLN A 152 3.84 -1.80 -14.61
CA GLN A 152 2.43 -1.81 -14.20
C GLN A 152 2.15 -0.81 -13.06
N TYR A 153 3.04 -0.74 -12.07
CA TYR A 153 2.89 0.05 -10.84
C TYR A 153 3.48 1.47 -10.89
N VAL A 154 3.60 2.06 -12.08
CA VAL A 154 4.15 3.43 -12.26
C VAL A 154 3.09 4.33 -12.89
N GLY A 155 3.03 5.59 -12.45
CA GLY A 155 2.09 6.60 -12.93
C GLY A 155 1.17 7.10 -11.83
N GLU A 156 0.23 7.96 -12.18
CA GLU A 156 -0.77 8.49 -11.25
C GLU A 156 -2.08 7.70 -11.41
N ALA A 157 -2.57 7.12 -10.31
CA ALA A 157 -3.81 6.39 -10.25
C ALA A 157 -4.98 7.35 -9.98
N TRP A 158 -5.97 7.32 -10.86
CA TRP A 158 -7.18 8.11 -10.79
C TRP A 158 -8.35 7.19 -10.49
N ILE A 159 -8.60 6.93 -9.21
CA ILE A 159 -9.51 5.88 -8.77
C ILE A 159 -10.90 6.46 -8.57
N HIS A 160 -11.91 5.83 -9.17
CA HIS A 160 -13.31 6.12 -8.92
C HIS A 160 -14.00 4.86 -8.39
N ILE A 161 -14.74 5.01 -7.30
CA ILE A 161 -15.55 3.95 -6.69
C ILE A 161 -16.98 4.45 -6.57
N GLN A 162 -17.90 3.79 -7.25
CA GLN A 162 -19.33 4.06 -7.15
C GLN A 162 -19.90 3.23 -5.99
N PHE A 163 -20.56 3.87 -5.04
CA PHE A 163 -21.21 3.17 -3.93
C PHE A 163 -22.65 2.75 -4.26
N VAL A 164 -23.19 1.84 -3.46
CA VAL A 164 -24.63 1.55 -3.51
C VAL A 164 -25.42 2.79 -3.06
N PRO A 165 -26.60 3.09 -3.63
CA PRO A 165 -27.39 4.27 -3.24
C PRO A 165 -27.80 4.29 -1.75
N SER A 166 -27.89 3.12 -1.13
CA SER A 166 -28.26 2.94 0.29
C SER A 166 -27.08 2.97 1.26
N VAL A 167 -25.89 3.39 0.82
CA VAL A 167 -24.68 3.41 1.65
C VAL A 167 -24.85 4.32 2.86
N ASP A 168 -24.35 3.90 4.02
CA ASP A 168 -24.38 4.69 5.24
C ASP A 168 -23.44 5.91 5.12
N THR A 169 -24.00 7.12 5.22
CA THR A 169 -23.25 8.37 5.14
C THR A 169 -22.27 8.55 6.29
N LYS A 170 -22.51 7.92 7.45
CA LYS A 170 -21.53 7.92 8.55
C LYS A 170 -20.30 7.08 8.20
N ALA A 171 -20.51 5.91 7.62
CA ALA A 171 -19.42 5.06 7.15
C ALA A 171 -18.62 5.76 6.03
N LEU A 172 -19.29 6.50 5.14
CA LEU A 172 -18.61 7.33 4.13
C LEU A 172 -17.75 8.44 4.73
N ALA A 173 -18.24 9.15 5.75
CA ALA A 173 -17.45 10.16 6.47
C ALA A 173 -16.24 9.54 7.19
N GLU A 174 -16.37 8.32 7.68
CA GLU A 174 -15.26 7.57 8.25
C GLU A 174 -14.23 7.16 7.18
N VAL A 175 -14.67 6.72 6.00
CA VAL A 175 -13.78 6.48 4.84
C VAL A 175 -12.99 7.75 4.50
N GLU A 176 -13.64 8.90 4.38
CA GLU A 176 -12.98 10.18 4.09
C GLU A 176 -11.92 10.55 5.14
N THR A 177 -12.17 10.21 6.40
CA THR A 177 -11.26 10.49 7.52
C THR A 177 -10.06 9.54 7.57
N VAL A 178 -10.28 8.25 7.28
CA VAL A 178 -9.28 7.18 7.47
C VAL A 178 -8.44 6.95 6.21
N LEU A 179 -9.05 7.04 5.02
CA LEU A 179 -8.40 6.70 3.76
C LEU A 179 -7.10 7.48 3.48
N PRO A 180 -7.00 8.81 3.72
CA PRO A 180 -5.74 9.53 3.51
C PRO A 180 -4.56 8.95 4.29
N LYS A 181 -4.81 8.44 5.51
CA LYS A 181 -3.77 7.80 6.34
C LYS A 181 -3.35 6.45 5.76
N VAL A 182 -4.31 5.66 5.28
CA VAL A 182 -4.04 4.37 4.62
C VAL A 182 -3.21 4.57 3.36
N LEU A 183 -3.54 5.57 2.54
CA LEU A 183 -2.78 5.91 1.33
C LEU A 183 -1.35 6.38 1.67
N SER A 184 -1.20 7.17 2.74
CA SER A 184 0.12 7.58 3.23
C SER A 184 0.96 6.38 3.69
N ASP A 185 0.37 5.44 4.43
CA ASP A 185 1.05 4.21 4.85
C ASP A 185 1.49 3.37 3.61
N VAL A 186 0.63 3.21 2.60
CA VAL A 186 0.98 2.52 1.34
C VAL A 186 2.20 3.17 0.66
N GLN A 187 2.18 4.49 0.55
CA GLN A 187 3.24 5.24 -0.12
C GLN A 187 4.57 5.17 0.65
N GLN A 188 4.54 5.29 1.98
CA GLN A 188 5.73 5.16 2.82
C GLN A 188 6.35 3.76 2.71
N VAL A 189 5.52 2.72 2.73
CA VAL A 189 5.98 1.34 2.52
C VAL A 189 6.63 1.18 1.15
N ALA A 190 6.00 1.70 0.10
CA ALA A 190 6.55 1.62 -1.26
C ALA A 190 7.89 2.37 -1.39
N ALA A 191 8.00 3.56 -0.81
CA ALA A 191 9.21 4.38 -0.84
C ALA A 191 10.38 3.73 -0.08
N ASP A 192 10.10 3.09 1.07
CA ASP A 192 11.14 2.49 1.91
C ASP A 192 11.35 1.00 1.66
N ALA A 193 10.63 0.37 0.72
CA ALA A 193 10.64 -1.09 0.53
C ALA A 193 12.06 -1.66 0.42
N ALA A 194 12.92 -1.04 -0.39
CA ALA A 194 14.31 -1.47 -0.56
C ALA A 194 15.12 -1.32 0.74
N ALA A 195 14.92 -0.23 1.48
CA ALA A 195 15.61 0.02 2.74
C ALA A 195 15.17 -0.97 3.84
N ILE A 196 13.88 -1.32 3.91
CA ILE A 196 13.37 -2.29 4.88
C ILE A 196 13.90 -3.70 4.58
N ILE A 197 13.93 -4.10 3.30
CA ILE A 197 14.50 -5.38 2.87
C ILE A 197 16.00 -5.43 3.19
N ALA A 198 16.74 -4.34 2.93
CA ALA A 198 18.15 -4.25 3.27
C ALA A 198 18.38 -4.35 4.78
N ALA A 199 17.57 -3.67 5.59
CA ALA A 199 17.67 -3.73 7.05
C ALA A 199 17.47 -5.16 7.59
N LEU A 200 16.48 -5.89 7.07
CA LEU A 200 16.26 -7.30 7.45
C LEU A 200 17.44 -8.19 7.03
N SER A 201 17.95 -7.99 5.81
CA SER A 201 19.02 -8.81 5.25
C SER A 201 20.35 -8.59 5.99
N ASN A 202 20.66 -7.33 6.30
CA ASN A 202 21.84 -6.96 7.08
C ASN A 202 21.74 -7.53 8.49
N LEU A 203 20.60 -7.36 9.17
CA LEU A 203 20.41 -7.92 10.50
C LEU A 203 20.55 -9.45 10.50
N ALA A 204 20.03 -10.15 9.50
CA ALA A 204 20.22 -11.60 9.39
C ALA A 204 21.70 -11.99 9.28
N ALA A 205 22.50 -11.24 8.52
CA ALA A 205 23.94 -11.45 8.40
C ALA A 205 24.69 -11.09 9.71
N ASP A 206 24.30 -10.02 10.38
CA ASP A 206 24.89 -9.60 11.66
C ASP A 206 24.62 -10.63 12.76
N VAL A 207 23.40 -11.18 12.80
CA VAL A 207 23.03 -12.27 13.71
C VAL A 207 23.85 -13.53 13.41
N GLU A 208 24.04 -13.91 12.14
CA GLU A 208 24.81 -15.12 11.76
C GLU A 208 26.31 -14.99 11.98
N THR A 209 26.89 -13.81 11.76
CA THR A 209 28.34 -13.60 11.93
C THR A 209 28.72 -13.32 13.37
N ASN A 210 27.90 -12.52 14.09
CA ASN A 210 28.06 -12.12 15.49
C ASN A 210 29.50 -11.68 15.84
N LEU A 211 30.15 -10.92 14.95
CA LEU A 211 31.55 -10.53 15.11
C LEU A 211 31.83 -9.76 16.41
N GLY A 212 30.84 -9.02 16.92
CA GLY A 212 30.93 -8.26 18.18
C GLY A 212 30.38 -8.99 19.43
N GLY A 213 29.80 -10.19 19.27
CA GLY A 213 29.14 -10.87 20.39
C GLY A 213 27.77 -10.27 20.78
N HIS A 214 27.23 -9.33 20.00
CA HIS A 214 26.01 -8.57 20.30
C HIS A 214 24.72 -9.42 20.23
N PHE A 215 24.73 -10.55 19.52
CA PHE A 215 23.57 -11.42 19.27
C PHE A 215 23.72 -12.78 19.97
N SER A 216 24.30 -12.81 21.17
CA SER A 216 24.52 -14.05 21.92
C SER A 216 23.21 -14.74 22.29
N ALA A 217 22.97 -15.93 21.72
CA ALA A 217 21.85 -16.82 22.01
C ALA A 217 22.14 -18.25 21.49
N PRO A 218 21.59 -19.29 22.13
CA PRO A 218 21.80 -20.68 21.70
C PRO A 218 21.17 -21.00 20.34
N ASP A 219 20.10 -20.29 19.96
CA ASP A 219 19.33 -20.52 18.74
C ASP A 219 19.64 -19.52 17.60
N ARG A 220 20.73 -18.77 17.73
CA ARG A 220 21.15 -17.68 16.80
C ARG A 220 21.14 -18.06 15.32
N GLU A 221 21.64 -19.25 14.97
CA GLU A 221 21.66 -19.71 13.58
C GLU A 221 20.25 -19.90 12.99
N ASP A 222 19.30 -20.38 13.81
CA ASP A 222 17.90 -20.49 13.39
C ASP A 222 17.25 -19.13 13.24
N VAL A 223 17.58 -18.18 14.11
CA VAL A 223 17.08 -16.81 14.01
C VAL A 223 17.56 -16.17 12.71
N ALA A 224 18.85 -16.28 12.38
CA ALA A 224 19.38 -15.77 11.11
C ALA A 224 18.70 -16.43 9.90
N ALA A 225 18.52 -17.76 9.93
CA ALA A 225 17.82 -18.49 8.87
C ALA A 225 16.35 -18.04 8.73
N LEU A 226 15.65 -17.82 9.86
CA LEU A 226 14.27 -17.34 9.87
C LEU A 226 14.17 -15.93 9.26
N LEU A 227 15.07 -15.01 9.63
CA LEU A 227 15.09 -13.65 9.07
C LEU A 227 15.28 -13.67 7.54
N ARG A 228 16.16 -14.55 7.02
CA ARG A 228 16.31 -14.74 5.56
C ARG A 228 15.05 -15.32 4.93
N TRP A 229 14.47 -16.33 5.56
CA TRP A 229 13.24 -16.94 5.08
C TRP A 229 12.12 -15.90 4.96
N LEU A 230 11.95 -15.03 5.96
CA LEU A 230 11.00 -13.92 5.93
C LEU A 230 11.28 -12.97 4.76
N GLY A 231 12.54 -12.59 4.54
CA GLY A 231 12.97 -11.72 3.44
C GLY A 231 12.80 -12.33 2.04
N ASN A 232 12.79 -13.67 1.94
CA ASN A 232 12.63 -14.41 0.69
C ASN A 232 11.15 -14.55 0.25
N GLY A 233 10.34 -13.52 0.47
CA GLY A 233 8.95 -13.48 0.01
C GLY A 233 7.93 -14.15 0.93
N ASN A 234 8.33 -14.60 2.12
CA ASN A 234 7.42 -15.19 3.11
C ASN A 234 6.80 -14.15 4.05
N PHE A 235 7.36 -12.94 4.08
CA PHE A 235 6.85 -11.84 4.88
C PHE A 235 6.81 -10.56 4.07
N LEU A 236 5.62 -9.96 4.00
CA LEU A 236 5.43 -8.63 3.47
C LEU A 236 5.84 -7.62 4.54
N LEU A 237 7.03 -7.05 4.36
CA LEU A 237 7.59 -6.03 5.24
C LEU A 237 6.86 -4.70 5.05
N LEU A 238 6.27 -4.20 6.14
CA LEU A 238 5.53 -2.93 6.17
C LEU A 238 6.29 -1.83 6.91
N GLY A 239 7.24 -2.18 7.78
CA GLY A 239 8.03 -1.17 8.44
C GLY A 239 9.14 -1.76 9.29
N TYR A 240 10.09 -0.89 9.62
CA TYR A 240 11.23 -1.20 10.46
C TYR A 240 11.53 -0.02 11.38
N GLN A 241 11.97 -0.32 12.60
CA GLN A 241 12.45 0.66 13.56
C GLN A 241 13.55 0.03 14.43
N ARG A 242 14.69 0.71 14.56
CA ARG A 242 15.71 0.38 15.56
C ARG A 242 15.35 1.09 16.86
N CYS A 243 15.04 0.33 17.90
CA CYS A 243 14.56 0.88 19.15
C CYS A 243 15.60 0.77 20.25
N GLN A 244 15.78 1.84 21.01
CA GLN A 244 16.46 1.78 22.30
C GLN A 244 15.50 1.19 23.33
N VAL A 245 16.00 0.29 24.18
CA VAL A 245 15.24 -0.27 25.30
C VAL A 245 15.58 0.48 26.59
N HIS A 246 14.56 0.97 27.28
CA HIS A 246 14.68 1.59 28.60
C HIS A 246 13.47 1.20 29.47
N ASP A 247 13.71 0.67 30.67
CA ASP A 247 12.67 0.25 31.62
C ASP A 247 11.56 -0.64 31.02
N GLY A 248 11.96 -1.60 30.17
CA GLY A 248 11.02 -2.52 29.51
C GLY A 248 10.18 -1.88 28.39
N LEU A 249 10.45 -0.61 28.08
CA LEU A 249 9.87 0.09 26.94
C LEU A 249 10.90 0.23 25.83
N VAL A 250 10.39 0.32 24.60
CA VAL A 250 11.14 0.63 23.40
C VAL A 250 10.75 1.99 22.88
N SER A 251 11.73 2.74 22.39
CA SER A 251 11.51 3.98 21.64
C SER A 251 12.48 4.04 20.47
N GLY A 252 11.98 4.43 19.30
CA GLY A 252 12.84 4.71 18.15
C GLY A 252 13.77 5.89 18.43
N ASP A 253 14.96 5.84 17.87
CA ASP A 253 15.90 6.97 17.86
C ASP A 253 15.57 8.00 16.76
N GLY A 254 14.50 7.78 15.99
CA GLY A 254 14.01 8.64 14.91
C GLY A 254 14.86 8.61 13.63
N SER A 255 16.03 7.96 13.65
CA SER A 255 16.95 7.93 12.52
C SER A 255 16.69 6.76 11.55
N SER A 256 15.96 5.75 12.01
CA SER A 256 15.81 4.45 11.34
C SER A 256 14.35 4.03 11.10
N ASP A 257 13.41 4.95 11.27
CA ASP A 257 11.98 4.68 11.11
C ASP A 257 11.65 4.58 9.62
N LEU A 258 11.25 3.38 9.18
CA LEU A 258 10.93 3.06 7.80
C LEU A 258 9.51 2.53 7.65
N GLY A 259 8.89 2.83 6.50
CA GLY A 259 7.54 2.42 6.16
C GLY A 259 6.53 2.94 7.18
N VAL A 260 5.59 2.08 7.59
CA VAL A 260 4.55 2.44 8.56
C VAL A 260 5.09 2.87 9.92
N MET A 261 6.37 2.64 10.23
CA MET A 261 6.95 3.05 11.51
C MET A 261 7.20 4.58 11.58
N ARG A 262 7.29 5.28 10.44
CA ARG A 262 7.49 6.74 10.39
C ARG A 262 6.35 7.52 11.05
N SER A 263 5.12 7.04 10.91
CA SER A 263 3.93 7.66 11.50
C SER A 263 3.66 7.20 12.94
N ARG A 264 4.45 6.24 13.45
CA ARG A 264 4.24 5.59 14.74
C ARG A 264 5.20 6.19 15.77
N THR A 265 4.74 7.26 16.41
CA THR A 265 5.46 7.89 17.52
C THR A 265 5.16 7.21 18.86
N GLY A 266 5.98 7.49 19.87
CA GLY A 266 5.78 7.05 21.25
C GLY A 266 6.48 5.75 21.62
N SER A 267 6.56 5.50 22.92
CA SER A 267 7.15 4.28 23.48
C SER A 267 6.17 3.11 23.46
N ARG A 268 6.69 1.89 23.38
CA ARG A 268 5.90 0.65 23.36
C ARG A 268 6.54 -0.37 24.29
N PRO A 269 5.81 -1.38 24.77
CA PRO A 269 6.44 -2.49 25.48
C PRO A 269 7.51 -3.16 24.60
N ARG A 270 8.65 -3.52 25.20
CA ARG A 270 9.67 -4.40 24.61
C ARG A 270 9.02 -5.76 24.29
N LEU A 271 9.36 -6.35 23.14
CA LEU A 271 8.86 -7.67 22.77
C LEU A 271 9.80 -8.78 23.21
N THR A 272 11.10 -8.53 23.07
CA THR A 272 12.17 -9.44 23.48
C THR A 272 12.31 -9.45 25.00
N ASP A 273 12.74 -10.58 25.55
CA ASP A 273 13.21 -10.68 26.93
C ASP A 273 14.70 -11.04 26.92
N ASP A 274 15.28 -11.41 28.06
CA ASP A 274 16.70 -11.73 28.17
C ASP A 274 17.02 -13.18 27.74
N ASP A 275 15.99 -14.02 27.58
CA ASP A 275 16.13 -15.43 27.22
C ASP A 275 15.92 -15.69 25.72
N LYS A 276 15.19 -14.83 25.01
CA LYS A 276 14.85 -15.01 23.59
C LYS A 276 15.46 -13.92 22.72
N LEU A 277 16.27 -14.33 21.74
CA LEU A 277 16.86 -13.42 20.76
C LEU A 277 15.81 -12.81 19.82
N LEU A 278 14.84 -13.62 19.40
CA LEU A 278 13.75 -13.21 18.51
C LEU A 278 12.39 -13.51 19.16
N VAL A 279 11.48 -12.53 19.09
CA VAL A 279 10.08 -12.70 19.49
C VAL A 279 9.17 -12.25 18.35
N LEU A 280 8.15 -13.07 18.08
CA LEU A 280 7.06 -12.76 17.17
C LEU A 280 5.79 -12.48 18.00
N ALA A 281 5.15 -11.34 17.76
CA ALA A 281 3.91 -10.96 18.41
C ALA A 281 2.89 -10.49 17.38
N GLN A 282 1.65 -10.96 17.46
CA GLN A 282 0.57 -10.46 16.62
C GLN A 282 0.00 -9.18 17.23
N ALA A 283 -0.20 -8.15 16.40
CA ALA A 283 -0.82 -6.92 16.83
C ALA A 283 -2.32 -7.11 17.12
N THR A 284 -2.84 -6.36 18.08
CA THR A 284 -4.28 -6.35 18.41
C THR A 284 -5.08 -5.38 17.53
N VAL A 285 -4.40 -4.52 16.77
CA VAL A 285 -5.00 -3.59 15.82
C VAL A 285 -4.70 -4.07 14.41
N GLY A 286 -5.76 -4.30 13.63
CA GLY A 286 -5.63 -4.79 12.28
C GLY A 286 -5.06 -3.74 11.32
N SER A 287 -4.23 -4.15 10.37
CA SER A 287 -3.74 -3.28 9.30
C SER A 287 -4.80 -3.09 8.22
N TYR A 288 -4.87 -1.91 7.59
CA TYR A 288 -5.65 -1.72 6.36
C TYR A 288 -4.86 -2.12 5.11
N LEU A 289 -3.60 -2.53 5.26
CA LEU A 289 -2.74 -2.86 4.14
C LEU A 289 -2.95 -4.28 3.61
N ARG A 290 -3.08 -4.38 2.28
CA ARG A 290 -3.16 -5.61 1.44
C ARG A 290 -4.28 -6.60 1.76
N TYR A 291 -4.24 -7.33 2.88
CA TYR A 291 -5.23 -8.40 3.16
C TYR A 291 -6.06 -8.14 4.41
N GLY A 292 -5.95 -6.96 5.03
CA GLY A 292 -6.77 -6.64 6.20
C GLY A 292 -6.49 -7.53 7.41
N ALA A 293 -5.32 -8.17 7.47
CA ALA A 293 -4.93 -9.05 8.56
C ALA A 293 -4.31 -8.25 9.72
N TYR A 294 -4.26 -8.91 10.87
CA TYR A 294 -3.53 -8.40 12.03
C TYR A 294 -2.03 -8.56 11.79
N PRO A 295 -1.27 -7.46 11.68
CA PRO A 295 0.14 -7.51 11.39
C PRO A 295 0.90 -8.18 12.53
N TYR A 296 2.01 -8.81 12.18
CA TYR A 296 2.97 -9.34 13.14
C TYR A 296 4.10 -8.35 13.33
N ALA A 297 4.52 -8.19 14.58
CA ALA A 297 5.75 -7.53 14.96
C ALA A 297 6.81 -8.59 15.27
N ILE A 298 7.99 -8.44 14.70
CA ILE A 298 9.18 -9.25 14.98
C ILE A 298 10.16 -8.35 15.71
N GLY A 299 10.49 -8.70 16.94
CA GLY A 299 11.57 -8.07 17.72
C GLY A 299 12.82 -8.94 17.69
N VAL A 300 13.97 -8.36 17.37
CA VAL A 300 15.29 -9.01 17.48
C VAL A 300 16.17 -8.17 18.39
N ARG A 301 16.75 -8.81 19.40
CA ARG A 301 17.58 -8.16 20.40
C ARG A 301 19.04 -8.03 19.94
N GLU A 302 19.64 -6.87 20.15
CA GLU A 302 21.06 -6.60 20.00
C GLU A 302 21.59 -6.00 21.32
N TYR A 303 22.70 -6.51 21.84
CA TYR A 303 23.42 -5.90 22.96
C TYR A 303 24.48 -4.93 22.44
N VAL A 304 24.39 -3.65 22.79
CA VAL A 304 25.32 -2.60 22.35
C VAL A 304 25.78 -1.76 23.54
N ASP A 305 27.09 -1.70 23.79
CA ASP A 305 27.72 -0.84 24.80
C ASP A 305 27.07 -0.89 26.21
N GLY A 306 26.61 -2.08 26.62
CA GLY A 306 25.93 -2.31 27.91
C GLY A 306 24.43 -1.94 27.93
N GLY A 307 23.90 -1.44 26.82
CA GLY A 307 22.48 -1.25 26.56
C GLY A 307 21.88 -2.36 25.69
N VAL A 308 20.55 -2.29 25.53
CA VAL A 308 19.79 -3.22 24.68
C VAL A 308 19.09 -2.43 23.59
N ILE A 309 19.22 -2.94 22.37
CA ILE A 309 18.54 -2.44 21.19
C ILE A 309 17.59 -3.53 20.72
N GLU A 310 16.39 -3.11 20.32
CA GLU A 310 15.40 -4.00 19.70
C GLU A 310 15.14 -3.55 18.27
N HIS A 311 15.55 -4.38 17.31
CA HIS A 311 15.17 -4.25 15.92
C HIS A 311 13.74 -4.74 15.75
N ARG A 312 12.83 -3.83 15.38
CA ARG A 312 11.42 -4.15 15.25
C ARG A 312 10.99 -4.06 13.80
N PHE A 313 10.60 -5.19 13.23
CA PHE A 313 9.95 -5.26 11.92
C PHE A 313 8.46 -5.46 12.11
N VAL A 314 7.65 -4.82 11.27
CA VAL A 314 6.20 -5.03 11.23
C VAL A 314 5.83 -5.49 9.83
N GLY A 315 4.94 -6.49 9.74
CA GLY A 315 4.50 -6.99 8.44
C GLY A 315 3.41 -8.03 8.50
N LEU A 316 3.18 -8.67 7.36
CA LEU A 316 2.15 -9.69 7.16
C LEU A 316 2.78 -10.94 6.55
N PHE A 317 2.46 -12.12 7.06
CA PHE A 317 2.83 -13.35 6.37
C PHE A 317 2.11 -13.44 5.02
N THR A 318 2.82 -13.88 3.99
CA THR A 318 2.24 -14.08 2.67
C THR A 318 1.41 -15.36 2.63
N VAL A 319 0.56 -15.52 1.62
CA VAL A 319 -0.21 -16.75 1.42
C VAL A 319 0.73 -17.96 1.28
N SER A 320 1.88 -17.78 0.61
CA SER A 320 2.92 -18.82 0.51
C SER A 320 3.44 -19.22 1.88
N ALA A 321 3.72 -18.26 2.77
CA ALA A 321 4.19 -18.53 4.12
C ALA A 321 3.14 -19.24 5.00
N MET A 322 1.87 -18.89 4.84
CA MET A 322 0.77 -19.53 5.58
C MET A 322 0.52 -20.98 5.15
N ASN A 323 0.98 -21.36 3.95
CA ASN A 323 0.86 -22.71 3.41
C ASN A 323 2.21 -23.43 3.31
N ALA A 324 3.28 -22.86 3.86
CA ALA A 324 4.60 -23.48 3.84
C ALA A 324 4.61 -24.75 4.68
N ASP A 325 5.41 -25.73 4.28
CA ASP A 325 5.64 -26.91 5.11
C ASP A 325 6.30 -26.46 6.42
N VAL A 326 5.79 -26.93 7.55
CA VAL A 326 6.33 -26.64 8.88
C VAL A 326 7.82 -27.00 8.99
N LEU A 327 8.26 -28.02 8.24
CA LEU A 327 9.67 -28.42 8.16
C LEU A 327 10.55 -27.45 7.37
N GLU A 328 9.96 -26.59 6.55
CA GLU A 328 10.64 -25.52 5.80
C GLU A 328 10.73 -24.21 6.58
N ILE A 329 9.95 -24.04 7.65
CA ILE A 329 9.99 -22.85 8.50
C ILE A 329 11.16 -22.98 9.50
N PRO A 330 12.20 -22.13 9.41
CA PRO A 330 13.31 -22.16 10.37
C PRO A 330 12.80 -21.86 11.79
N SER A 331 13.50 -22.34 12.83
CA SER A 331 13.07 -22.39 14.24
C SER A 331 11.91 -23.34 14.56
N ILE A 332 10.89 -23.47 13.71
CA ILE A 332 9.81 -24.44 13.93
C ILE A 332 10.29 -25.85 13.56
N SER A 333 10.98 -26.00 12.43
CA SER A 333 11.49 -27.30 12.00
C SER A 333 12.50 -27.92 12.99
N ARG A 334 13.25 -27.12 13.75
CA ARG A 334 14.12 -27.61 14.83
C ARG A 334 13.30 -28.13 16.00
N ARG A 335 12.34 -27.33 16.49
CA ARG A 335 11.43 -27.74 17.58
C ARG A 335 10.65 -29.01 17.26
N VAL A 336 10.22 -29.18 16.00
CA VAL A 336 9.51 -30.39 15.54
C VAL A 336 10.44 -31.60 15.45
N ARG A 337 11.72 -31.40 15.09
CA ARG A 337 12.72 -32.49 15.05
C ARG A 337 13.21 -32.91 16.44
N GLU A 338 13.11 -32.02 17.42
CA GLU A 338 13.51 -32.25 18.82
C GLU A 338 12.37 -32.78 19.71
N ALA A 339 11.13 -32.75 19.22
CA ALA A 339 9.92 -33.26 19.90
C ALA A 339 9.65 -34.74 19.56
#